data_AF-A0A7I7TZC7-F1
#
_entry.id   AF-A0A7I7TZC7-F1
#
_cell.length_a   1.000
_cell.length_b   1.000
_cell.length_c   1.000
_cell.angle_alpha   90.00
_cell.angle_beta   90.00
_cell.angle_gamma   90.00
#
_symmetry.space_group_name_H-M   'P 1'
#
loop_
_entity.id
_entity.type
_entity.pdbx_description
1 polymer ?
#
loop_
_entity_poly.entity_id
_entity_poly.type
_entity_poly.pdbx_seq_one_letter_code
_entity_poly.pdbx_strand_id
1 'polypeptide(L)'
;MKLGAASAGMGAALLGFSLLSPELGVAAADSGSESAAASDSSGPAKPRRSTDTTEATEAGEKADQARESDDDAAQTGVRRAEDKPDTTGEFDTTGEDADLDEVGDDATAEAIVRGKPAATAATVTVDPDVEDDTEQVESSSAAAESPALVPATAAAPPQPPYISEQSEYQKWVATVLDEWTERNQEWVDSLQVSEEKKQRLQASFLAMRRTLFNQAPTVAPIQIAGVISGPVVGSLGGVDPDGDRLIYVMTRAPKTGTVKFHADGTYTYTPGEDFSGVDTFHIAAVDIGLHLNLLQPFRPVASGLATSLINQGAVTFDFAYTSGSDHWDDDKKAALQRAAEKLIQHFRVVKPVVLTYDVTGFYDPSVGTLANAYGLLISDQDGFWPSRIMHEIITGEDSNGAEADGYINVNFAKPFAFGDEVPGDQFDFTTTIMHELIHSFGFALGSGVNRRWHYFGKFMVNDEAKSLFNGDYTINTQYEGNITGANNGLFFGGAHAVAANNGQLVRIYTPNPLEPGSSLTHLDLQTFRHLMMSPELAFGPGVRTLSVLELAIMRDLGYTVVPVMTLRS
;
A
#
# COMPACT_ATOMS: atom_id res chain seq x y z
N MET A 1 -1.47 24.84 -40.75
CA MET A 1 -0.18 25.37 -41.28
C MET A 1 0.76 25.67 -40.11
N LYS A 2 2.06 25.88 -40.37
CA LYS A 2 3.08 26.15 -39.32
C LYS A 2 3.20 27.65 -38.98
N LEU A 3 4.03 27.92 -37.97
CA LEU A 3 4.49 29.20 -37.40
C LEU A 3 3.47 29.90 -36.46
N GLY A 4 3.92 30.58 -35.40
CA GLY A 4 5.30 30.84 -34.96
C GLY A 4 5.49 30.68 -33.45
N ALA A 5 6.62 30.09 -33.03
CA ALA A 5 7.04 30.09 -31.63
C ALA A 5 7.63 31.47 -31.28
N ALA A 6 7.16 32.08 -30.19
CA ALA A 6 7.70 33.32 -29.66
C ALA A 6 8.76 33.00 -28.60
N SER A 7 10.04 33.12 -28.95
CA SER A 7 11.15 32.93 -28.02
C SER A 7 11.25 34.14 -27.07
N ALA A 8 10.59 34.06 -25.92
CA ALA A 8 10.64 35.05 -24.84
C ALA A 8 12.00 35.00 -24.12
N GLY A 9 13.03 35.57 -24.74
CA GLY A 9 14.36 35.68 -24.14
C GLY A 9 14.35 36.61 -22.93
N MET A 10 14.35 36.06 -21.72
CA MET A 10 14.55 36.84 -20.49
C MET A 10 15.99 37.39 -20.46
N GLY A 11 16.13 38.68 -20.75
CA GLY A 11 17.41 39.37 -20.65
C GLY A 11 17.88 39.48 -19.20
N ALA A 12 19.00 38.83 -18.88
CA ALA A 12 19.60 38.91 -17.55
C ALA A 12 20.07 40.35 -17.23
N ALA A 13 19.35 41.03 -16.34
CA ALA A 13 19.71 42.37 -15.87
C ALA A 13 20.91 42.30 -14.90
N LEU A 14 22.12 42.32 -15.45
CA LEU A 14 23.39 42.36 -14.69
C LEU A 14 23.55 43.69 -13.91
N LEU A 15 22.94 43.76 -12.73
CA LEU A 15 23.27 44.75 -11.71
C LEU A 15 24.59 44.36 -11.04
N GLY A 16 25.69 44.88 -11.58
CA GLY A 16 27.04 44.56 -11.09
C GLY A 16 27.32 45.11 -9.70
N PHE A 17 27.39 44.21 -8.70
CA PHE A 17 28.03 44.49 -7.41
C PHE A 17 29.46 43.95 -7.42
N SER A 18 30.43 44.80 -7.12
CA SER A 18 31.85 44.42 -7.05
C SER A 18 32.16 43.71 -5.74
N LEU A 19 32.57 42.44 -5.81
CA LEU A 19 33.18 41.74 -4.68
C LEU A 19 34.56 42.33 -4.37
N LEU A 20 34.65 43.07 -3.26
CA LEU A 20 35.93 43.44 -2.64
C LEU A 20 36.40 42.29 -1.75
N SER A 21 37.58 41.73 -2.06
CA SER A 21 38.22 40.70 -1.26
C SER A 21 38.78 41.26 0.06
N PRO A 22 38.62 40.57 1.19
CA PRO A 22 39.52 40.76 2.33
C PRO A 22 40.86 40.06 2.07
N GLU A 23 41.98 40.69 2.44
CA GLU A 23 43.28 40.02 2.49
C GLU A 23 43.34 39.03 3.66
N LEU A 24 44.06 37.92 3.47
CA LEU A 24 44.48 37.03 4.56
C LEU A 24 45.99 37.20 4.78
N GLY A 25 46.36 37.75 5.93
CA GLY A 25 47.77 37.91 6.32
C GLY A 25 48.40 36.57 6.68
N VAL A 26 49.61 36.32 6.18
CA VAL A 26 50.38 35.10 6.45
C VAL A 26 51.25 35.27 7.68
N ALA A 27 51.21 34.28 8.59
CA ALA A 27 52.25 34.03 9.57
C ALA A 27 52.42 32.50 9.72
N ALA A 28 53.66 32.04 9.81
CA ALA A 28 54.01 30.62 9.95
C ALA A 28 54.94 30.39 11.14
N ALA A 29 54.76 29.26 11.83
CA ALA A 29 55.68 28.70 12.81
C ALA A 29 55.50 27.17 12.84
N ASP A 30 56.51 26.45 13.34
CA ASP A 30 56.69 25.01 13.16
C ASP A 30 56.82 24.24 14.50
N SER A 31 56.81 22.91 14.44
CA SER A 31 57.14 21.92 15.47
C SER A 31 56.13 21.67 16.61
N GLY A 32 56.03 20.41 17.07
CA GLY A 32 55.25 20.04 18.27
C GLY A 32 54.67 18.61 18.26
N SER A 33 55.52 17.63 18.56
CA SER A 33 55.21 16.19 18.65
C SER A 33 54.15 15.76 19.68
N GLU A 34 53.37 14.75 19.31
CA GLU A 34 52.96 13.57 20.12
C GLU A 34 52.08 13.68 21.40
N SER A 35 50.93 13.00 21.31
CA SER A 35 50.49 11.90 22.21
C SER A 35 50.07 12.13 23.69
N ALA A 36 48.74 12.08 23.85
CA ALA A 36 48.02 11.03 24.63
C ALA A 36 47.80 11.14 26.16
N ALA A 37 46.86 10.28 26.58
CA ALA A 37 46.46 9.87 27.94
C ALA A 37 45.58 10.84 28.78
N ALA A 38 44.53 10.25 29.37
CA ALA A 38 43.54 10.90 30.23
C ALA A 38 43.77 10.59 31.72
N SER A 39 43.18 11.38 32.63
CA SER A 39 42.39 10.83 33.76
C SER A 39 41.68 11.91 34.62
N ASP A 40 40.36 11.75 34.70
CA ASP A 40 39.49 11.76 35.90
C ASP A 40 39.49 12.83 37.03
N SER A 41 38.29 12.99 37.59
CA SER A 41 37.93 13.26 38.99
C SER A 41 37.76 14.70 39.55
N SER A 42 36.53 14.91 40.07
CA SER A 42 36.14 15.74 41.22
C SER A 42 36.12 17.30 41.15
N GLY A 43 35.08 17.88 41.77
CA GLY A 43 35.04 19.28 42.24
C GLY A 43 35.39 19.39 43.74
N PRO A 44 34.96 20.42 44.52
CA PRO A 44 33.82 21.34 44.26
C PRO A 44 34.02 22.82 44.71
N ALA A 45 32.90 23.56 44.84
CA ALA A 45 32.66 24.78 45.64
C ALA A 45 32.94 26.19 45.05
N LYS A 46 32.16 27.18 45.56
CA LYS A 46 32.18 28.63 45.24
C LYS A 46 32.68 29.47 46.43
N PRO A 47 33.14 30.71 46.22
CA PRO A 47 32.37 31.92 46.63
C PRO A 47 32.04 32.83 45.40
N ARG A 48 30.96 33.64 45.32
CA ARG A 48 30.55 34.86 46.06
C ARG A 48 31.57 36.02 45.99
N ARG A 49 31.21 37.31 45.84
CA ARG A 49 29.88 38.02 45.80
C ARG A 49 29.77 38.77 44.41
N SER A 50 29.18 39.94 44.10
CA SER A 50 28.37 41.00 44.78
C SER A 50 27.77 42.01 43.76
N THR A 51 26.65 42.65 44.16
CA THR A 51 26.19 44.05 43.88
C THR A 51 25.86 44.47 42.43
N ASP A 52 24.77 45.19 42.12
CA ASP A 52 23.77 45.80 43.03
C ASP A 52 22.34 45.99 42.48
N THR A 53 21.39 46.05 43.43
CA THR A 53 20.02 46.63 43.52
C THR A 53 19.36 47.27 42.27
N THR A 54 18.04 47.14 42.03
CA THR A 54 16.85 47.35 42.92
C THR A 54 15.69 46.40 42.56
N GLU A 55 15.01 45.71 43.48
CA GLU A 55 13.89 46.14 44.36
C GLU A 55 12.56 46.49 43.63
N ALA A 56 11.37 45.97 44.01
CA ALA A 56 11.02 45.01 45.09
C ALA A 56 9.62 44.34 44.92
N THR A 57 9.42 43.21 45.64
CA THR A 57 8.12 42.64 46.14
C THR A 57 7.02 42.18 45.15
N GLU A 58 6.27 41.08 45.36
CA GLU A 58 6.23 40.10 46.47
C GLU A 58 5.82 38.67 46.01
N ALA A 59 5.68 37.72 46.97
CA ALA A 59 5.44 36.28 46.77
C ALA A 59 3.94 35.92 46.52
N GLY A 60 3.52 34.66 46.29
CA GLY A 60 4.21 33.36 46.31
C GLY A 60 3.28 32.20 45.88
N GLU A 61 3.81 30.97 45.79
CA GLU A 61 3.13 29.82 45.17
C GLU A 61 2.32 28.90 46.13
N LYS A 62 1.29 28.25 45.55
CA LYS A 62 0.82 26.85 45.71
C LYS A 62 0.72 26.19 47.12
N ALA A 63 -0.41 25.49 47.34
CA ALA A 63 -0.40 24.01 47.39
C ALA A 63 -1.81 23.37 47.27
N ASP A 64 -1.93 22.42 46.34
CA ASP A 64 -2.69 21.15 46.36
C ASP A 64 -4.23 21.03 46.55
N GLN A 65 -4.68 19.78 46.37
CA GLN A 65 -6.03 19.33 46.02
C GLN A 65 -6.65 18.43 47.10
N ALA A 66 -8.00 18.40 47.19
CA ALA A 66 -8.78 17.18 47.50
C ALA A 66 -10.29 17.37 47.24
N ARG A 67 -11.01 16.26 47.09
CA ARG A 67 -12.49 16.13 47.19
C ARG A 67 -12.84 15.75 48.66
N GLU A 68 -14.08 15.55 49.13
CA GLU A 68 -15.39 15.37 48.46
C GLU A 68 -16.55 15.62 49.46
N SER A 69 -17.74 15.93 48.93
CA SER A 69 -19.11 15.67 49.45
C SER A 69 -19.54 15.93 50.91
N ASP A 70 -20.51 16.84 51.05
CA ASP A 70 -21.62 16.87 52.02
C ASP A 70 -22.94 17.25 51.26
N ASP A 71 -24.17 17.01 51.76
CA ASP A 71 -24.85 15.69 51.80
C ASP A 71 -26.40 15.86 51.65
N ASP A 72 -27.13 14.74 51.60
CA ASP A 72 -28.52 14.46 52.00
C ASP A 72 -29.77 14.82 51.12
N ALA A 73 -30.33 13.75 50.53
CA ALA A 73 -31.74 13.32 50.39
C ALA A 73 -32.97 14.23 50.06
N ALA A 74 -33.80 13.73 49.12
CA ALA A 74 -35.28 13.63 49.25
C ALA A 74 -35.87 12.55 48.30
N GLN A 75 -37.08 12.03 48.57
CA GLN A 75 -37.71 10.87 47.88
C GLN A 75 -38.98 11.22 47.06
N THR A 76 -39.31 10.41 46.03
CA THR A 76 -40.66 9.88 45.59
C THR A 76 -40.66 9.47 44.09
N GLY A 77 -41.48 8.54 43.56
CA GLY A 77 -42.37 7.57 44.23
C GLY A 77 -43.37 6.77 43.35
N VAL A 78 -42.98 5.53 42.93
CA VAL A 78 -43.82 4.30 42.74
C VAL A 78 -44.85 4.15 41.58
N ARG A 79 -44.94 2.91 41.03
CA ARG A 79 -46.07 2.18 40.34
C ARG A 79 -45.94 1.96 38.80
N ARG A 80 -46.38 0.84 38.19
CA ARG A 80 -46.73 -0.56 38.63
C ARG A 80 -46.79 -1.50 37.39
N ALA A 81 -46.78 -2.84 37.59
CA ALA A 81 -47.01 -3.92 36.61
C ALA A 81 -48.53 -4.05 36.22
N GLU A 82 -49.15 -5.12 35.72
CA GLU A 82 -48.91 -6.59 35.51
C GLU A 82 -49.32 -6.99 34.04
N ASP A 83 -49.25 -8.19 33.43
CA ASP A 83 -49.06 -9.63 33.82
C ASP A 83 -48.55 -10.52 32.62
N LYS A 84 -48.76 -11.86 32.62
CA LYS A 84 -48.38 -12.93 31.62
C LYS A 84 -49.58 -13.34 30.68
N PRO A 85 -49.74 -14.52 29.96
CA PRO A 85 -49.05 -15.85 29.86
C PRO A 85 -48.42 -16.15 28.45
N ASP A 86 -47.69 -17.22 28.10
CA ASP A 86 -47.58 -18.67 28.45
C ASP A 86 -48.43 -19.64 27.58
N THR A 87 -47.77 -20.55 26.83
CA THR A 87 -48.33 -21.76 26.19
C THR A 87 -47.27 -22.86 26.00
N THR A 88 -47.60 -24.09 26.38
CA THR A 88 -46.77 -25.31 26.34
C THR A 88 -46.75 -26.04 24.98
N GLY A 89 -45.74 -26.89 24.73
CA GLY A 89 -45.65 -27.72 23.51
C GLY A 89 -44.61 -28.84 23.58
N GLU A 90 -44.74 -29.75 24.55
CA GLU A 90 -43.87 -30.93 24.73
C GLU A 90 -44.44 -32.15 23.99
N PHE A 91 -43.60 -32.91 23.27
CA PHE A 91 -43.93 -34.24 22.74
C PHE A 91 -42.68 -35.12 22.62
N ASP A 92 -42.68 -36.23 23.34
CA ASP A 92 -41.76 -37.37 23.22
C ASP A 92 -42.52 -38.57 22.63
N THR A 93 -41.91 -39.29 21.68
CA THR A 93 -42.22 -40.70 21.41
C THR A 93 -40.96 -41.46 20.95
N THR A 94 -40.51 -42.35 21.82
CA THR A 94 -39.45 -43.36 21.67
C THR A 94 -39.61 -44.40 20.55
N GLY A 95 -38.49 -44.98 20.08
CA GLY A 95 -38.36 -46.38 19.58
C GLY A 95 -38.59 -46.58 18.07
N GLU A 96 -37.88 -47.44 17.34
CA GLU A 96 -37.27 -48.75 17.69
C GLU A 96 -35.95 -49.01 16.90
N ASP A 97 -35.19 -50.02 17.32
CA ASP A 97 -33.89 -50.44 16.75
C ASP A 97 -34.01 -51.36 15.52
N ALA A 98 -33.06 -51.27 14.57
CA ALA A 98 -32.82 -52.28 13.53
C ALA A 98 -31.34 -52.31 13.09
N ASP A 99 -30.70 -53.46 13.32
CA ASP A 99 -29.27 -53.76 13.09
C ASP A 99 -28.79 -53.83 11.62
N LEU A 100 -27.49 -53.56 11.41
CA LEU A 100 -26.55 -54.08 10.37
C LEU A 100 -26.84 -53.73 8.89
N ASP A 101 -25.87 -53.29 8.07
CA ASP A 101 -24.60 -53.95 7.74
C ASP A 101 -23.43 -52.96 7.44
N GLU A 102 -22.18 -53.45 7.48
CA GLU A 102 -20.99 -52.74 6.96
C GLU A 102 -20.88 -52.82 5.42
N VAL A 103 -20.31 -51.79 4.77
CA VAL A 103 -19.21 -51.87 3.77
C VAL A 103 -18.94 -50.51 3.11
N GLY A 104 -17.66 -50.13 3.06
CA GLY A 104 -17.06 -49.45 1.89
C GLY A 104 -16.95 -47.92 1.90
N ASP A 105 -15.73 -47.42 1.70
CA ASP A 105 -15.43 -46.03 1.36
C ASP A 105 -15.93 -45.66 -0.06
N ASP A 106 -16.50 -44.47 -0.22
CA ASP A 106 -15.99 -43.42 -1.12
C ASP A 106 -16.69 -42.08 -0.78
N ALA A 107 -15.96 -40.96 -0.73
CA ALA A 107 -16.43 -39.69 -0.17
C ALA A 107 -16.01 -38.47 -1.00
N THR A 108 -16.57 -38.37 -2.22
CA THR A 108 -16.46 -37.16 -3.06
C THR A 108 -17.62 -36.20 -2.80
N ALA A 109 -17.32 -35.00 -2.31
CA ALA A 109 -18.32 -34.05 -1.81
C ALA A 109 -18.77 -33.01 -2.85
N GLU A 110 -19.71 -33.37 -3.74
CA GLU A 110 -20.48 -32.39 -4.52
C GLU A 110 -21.80 -32.02 -3.81
N ALA A 111 -21.98 -30.74 -3.47
CA ALA A 111 -23.21 -30.24 -2.85
C ALA A 111 -24.24 -29.77 -3.89
N ILE A 112 -25.29 -30.58 -4.12
CA ILE A 112 -26.41 -30.22 -5.01
C ILE A 112 -27.56 -29.57 -4.23
N VAL A 113 -27.91 -28.33 -4.58
CA VAL A 113 -29.27 -27.78 -4.39
C VAL A 113 -29.86 -27.45 -5.77
N ARG A 114 -31.14 -27.78 -5.98
CA ARG A 114 -31.74 -27.90 -7.32
C ARG A 114 -32.36 -26.60 -7.83
N GLY A 115 -31.89 -26.13 -8.99
CA GLY A 115 -32.58 -25.14 -9.82
C GLY A 115 -32.33 -25.38 -11.31
N LYS A 116 -33.36 -25.77 -12.07
CA LYS A 116 -33.35 -25.78 -13.56
C LYS A 116 -34.11 -24.54 -14.06
N PRO A 117 -33.89 -24.04 -15.31
CA PRO A 117 -33.27 -24.77 -16.43
C PRO A 117 -32.22 -24.02 -17.30
N ALA A 118 -31.41 -24.83 -18.00
CA ALA A 118 -30.92 -24.66 -19.38
C ALA A 118 -30.03 -23.46 -19.78
N ALA A 119 -28.73 -23.75 -19.93
CA ALA A 119 -27.96 -23.44 -21.13
C ALA A 119 -26.90 -24.54 -21.35
N THR A 120 -26.48 -24.79 -22.60
CA THR A 120 -25.50 -25.84 -22.95
C THR A 120 -24.10 -25.26 -23.14
N ALA A 121 -23.09 -25.86 -22.49
CA ALA A 121 -21.69 -25.67 -22.85
C ALA A 121 -21.38 -26.35 -24.20
N ALA A 122 -20.54 -25.73 -25.02
CA ALA A 122 -20.20 -26.22 -26.35
C ALA A 122 -18.90 -27.04 -26.35
N THR A 123 -19.00 -28.36 -26.53
CA THR A 123 -17.86 -29.20 -26.91
C THR A 123 -17.58 -29.07 -28.40
N VAL A 124 -16.35 -28.68 -28.76
CA VAL A 124 -15.91 -28.63 -30.17
C VAL A 124 -15.48 -30.02 -30.64
N THR A 125 -16.09 -30.50 -31.72
CA THR A 125 -15.65 -31.69 -32.48
C THR A 125 -15.23 -31.27 -33.89
N VAL A 126 -14.11 -31.83 -34.36
CA VAL A 126 -13.58 -31.59 -35.71
C VAL A 126 -13.83 -32.83 -36.58
N ASP A 127 -14.33 -32.63 -37.79
CA ASP A 127 -14.25 -33.56 -38.94
C ASP A 127 -14.38 -32.73 -40.24
N PRO A 128 -14.01 -33.26 -41.43
CA PRO A 128 -13.45 -32.42 -42.51
C PRO A 128 -14.26 -32.38 -43.82
N ASP A 129 -13.71 -31.62 -44.78
CA ASP A 129 -13.96 -31.62 -46.23
C ASP A 129 -15.39 -31.44 -46.77
N VAL A 130 -15.61 -30.33 -47.49
CA VAL A 130 -16.20 -30.29 -48.84
C VAL A 130 -15.82 -28.96 -49.52
N GLU A 131 -15.85 -28.94 -50.85
CA GLU A 131 -15.21 -27.95 -51.72
C GLU A 131 -16.02 -26.65 -51.96
N ASP A 132 -15.28 -25.60 -52.36
CA ASP A 132 -15.58 -24.56 -53.37
C ASP A 132 -16.99 -23.92 -53.45
N ASP A 133 -17.05 -22.59 -53.25
CA ASP A 133 -17.26 -21.68 -54.40
C ASP A 133 -16.81 -20.24 -54.05
N THR A 134 -16.61 -19.40 -55.06
CA THR A 134 -16.10 -18.01 -54.93
C THR A 134 -17.17 -16.96 -55.20
N GLU A 135 -17.17 -15.85 -54.45
CA GLU A 135 -17.38 -14.52 -55.05
C GLU A 135 -16.87 -13.35 -54.17
N GLN A 136 -16.73 -12.18 -54.78
CA GLN A 136 -16.27 -10.92 -54.17
C GLN A 136 -17.44 -9.96 -53.93
N VAL A 137 -17.25 -8.90 -53.12
CA VAL A 137 -17.41 -7.47 -53.50
C VAL A 137 -17.20 -6.54 -52.29
N GLU A 138 -16.82 -5.28 -52.56
CA GLU A 138 -16.29 -4.32 -51.59
C GLU A 138 -17.33 -3.36 -50.98
N SER A 139 -17.13 -2.97 -49.72
CA SER A 139 -17.41 -1.62 -49.14
C SER A 139 -18.89 -1.12 -49.10
N SER A 140 -19.40 -0.49 -48.02
CA SER A 140 -18.93 0.79 -47.48
C SER A 140 -19.96 1.40 -46.50
N SER A 141 -19.54 2.47 -45.80
CA SER A 141 -20.36 3.65 -45.46
C SER A 141 -21.26 3.71 -44.19
N ALA A 142 -21.08 4.83 -43.49
CA ALA A 142 -22.05 5.58 -42.68
C ALA A 142 -22.51 5.05 -41.30
N ALA A 143 -21.84 5.60 -40.29
CA ALA A 143 -22.24 5.72 -38.89
C ALA A 143 -23.66 6.27 -38.63
N ALA A 144 -24.18 5.96 -37.44
CA ALA A 144 -25.18 6.76 -36.72
C ALA A 144 -24.76 6.87 -35.24
N GLU A 145 -24.67 8.09 -34.71
CA GLU A 145 -24.30 8.35 -33.31
C GLU A 145 -25.53 8.52 -32.41
N SER A 146 -25.36 8.20 -31.12
CA SER A 146 -26.05 8.73 -29.92
C SER A 146 -26.86 7.70 -29.10
N PRO A 147 -26.93 7.85 -27.76
CA PRO A 147 -26.01 8.54 -26.84
C PRO A 147 -25.40 7.59 -25.79
N ALA A 148 -24.26 7.97 -25.21
CA ALA A 148 -23.69 7.22 -24.09
C ALA A 148 -24.53 7.40 -22.82
N LEU A 149 -24.96 6.29 -22.20
CA LEU A 149 -25.43 6.28 -20.82
C LEU A 149 -24.21 6.47 -19.91
N VAL A 150 -24.22 7.55 -19.12
CA VAL A 150 -23.18 7.80 -18.11
C VAL A 150 -23.57 7.06 -16.83
N PRO A 151 -22.80 6.06 -16.36
CA PRO A 151 -22.99 5.51 -15.02
C PRO A 151 -22.68 6.62 -14.01
N ALA A 152 -23.58 6.86 -13.05
CA ALA A 152 -23.31 7.82 -12.00
C ALA A 152 -22.16 7.30 -11.13
N THR A 153 -20.98 7.91 -11.26
CA THR A 153 -19.85 7.63 -10.38
C THR A 153 -20.22 8.04 -8.95
N ALA A 154 -20.49 7.04 -8.11
CA ALA A 154 -20.36 7.22 -6.67
C ALA A 154 -18.94 7.72 -6.40
N ALA A 155 -18.82 8.96 -5.93
CA ALA A 155 -17.52 9.55 -5.65
C ALA A 155 -16.85 8.74 -4.54
N ALA A 156 -15.68 8.17 -4.83
CA ALA A 156 -14.88 7.50 -3.80
C ALA A 156 -14.62 8.46 -2.63
N PRO A 157 -14.63 7.99 -1.38
CA PRO A 157 -14.35 8.84 -0.23
C PRO A 157 -12.99 9.53 -0.41
N PRO A 158 -12.87 10.83 -0.07
CA PRO A 158 -11.64 11.59 -0.31
C PRO A 158 -10.49 10.98 0.50
N GLN A 159 -9.54 10.36 -0.19
CA GLN A 159 -8.31 9.85 0.41
C GLN A 159 -7.57 11.01 1.09
N PRO A 160 -7.10 10.85 2.34
CA PRO A 160 -6.38 11.93 3.03
C PRO A 160 -5.04 12.19 2.31
N PRO A 161 -4.58 13.45 2.24
CA PRO A 161 -3.35 13.80 1.52
C PRO A 161 -2.11 13.30 2.27
N TYR A 162 -1.68 12.08 1.95
CA TYR A 162 -0.43 11.46 2.45
C TYR A 162 0.84 12.18 1.96
N ILE A 163 0.71 13.15 1.04
CA ILE A 163 1.78 13.91 0.41
C ILE A 163 1.38 15.38 0.42
N SER A 164 2.34 16.28 0.64
CA SER A 164 2.10 17.72 0.51
C SER A 164 1.86 18.10 -0.95
N GLU A 165 0.63 18.48 -1.29
CA GLU A 165 0.31 18.88 -2.66
C GLU A 165 1.05 20.17 -3.07
N GLN A 166 1.53 20.18 -4.31
CA GLN A 166 2.02 21.37 -5.01
C GLN A 166 0.98 21.79 -6.06
N SER A 167 0.70 23.09 -6.13
CA SER A 167 -0.12 23.65 -7.21
C SER A 167 0.55 23.50 -8.58
N GLU A 168 -0.23 23.49 -9.67
CA GLU A 168 0.30 23.45 -11.04
C GLU A 168 1.29 24.58 -11.34
N TYR A 169 1.14 25.74 -10.69
CA TYR A 169 2.09 26.84 -10.81
C TYR A 169 3.43 26.54 -10.14
N GLN A 170 3.44 25.88 -8.96
CA GLN A 170 4.68 25.42 -8.33
C GLN A 170 5.39 24.37 -9.18
N LYS A 171 4.64 23.41 -9.74
CA LYS A 171 5.19 22.40 -10.66
C LYS A 171 5.84 23.05 -11.89
N TRP A 172 5.16 24.03 -12.49
CA TRP A 172 5.70 24.79 -13.62
C TRP A 172 6.96 25.60 -13.25
N VAL A 173 6.97 26.26 -12.09
CA VAL A 173 8.16 26.97 -11.58
C VAL A 173 9.33 26.00 -11.37
N ALA A 174 9.09 24.82 -10.81
CA ALA A 174 10.10 23.78 -10.65
C ALA A 174 10.70 23.36 -12.00
N THR A 175 9.87 22.99 -12.99
CA THR A 175 10.33 22.65 -14.35
C THR A 175 11.18 23.76 -14.97
N VAL A 176 10.76 25.02 -14.87
CA VAL A 176 11.52 26.16 -15.42
C VAL A 176 12.88 26.33 -14.73
N LEU A 177 12.96 26.13 -13.42
CA LEU A 177 14.20 26.25 -12.64
C LEU A 177 15.14 25.06 -12.82
N ASP A 178 14.61 23.85 -12.98
CA ASP A 178 15.39 22.64 -13.22
C ASP A 178 15.95 22.63 -14.65
N GLU A 179 15.15 22.92 -15.69
CA GLU A 179 15.67 23.15 -17.05
C GLU A 179 16.71 24.29 -17.09
N TRP A 180 16.52 25.35 -16.29
CA TRP A 180 17.50 26.44 -16.19
C TRP A 180 18.79 25.95 -15.52
N THR A 181 18.70 25.07 -14.52
CA THR A 181 19.87 24.50 -13.83
C THR A 181 20.65 23.58 -14.76
N GLU A 182 19.97 22.70 -15.49
CA GLU A 182 20.56 21.82 -16.51
C GLU A 182 21.29 22.63 -17.60
N ARG A 183 20.64 23.63 -18.20
CA ARG A 183 21.25 24.47 -19.25
C ARG A 183 22.48 25.25 -18.76
N ASN A 184 22.50 25.67 -17.49
CA ASN A 184 23.70 26.28 -16.91
C ASN A 184 24.80 25.24 -16.62
N GLN A 185 24.44 24.02 -16.23
CA GLN A 185 25.40 22.93 -16.05
C GLN A 185 26.08 22.57 -17.38
N GLU A 186 25.31 22.31 -18.45
CA GLU A 186 25.81 22.07 -19.80
C GLU A 186 26.74 23.21 -20.27
N TRP A 187 26.34 24.46 -20.02
CA TRP A 187 27.17 25.61 -20.35
C TRP A 187 28.49 25.63 -19.58
N VAL A 188 28.46 25.42 -18.26
CA VAL A 188 29.65 25.37 -17.39
C VAL A 188 30.60 24.24 -17.82
N ASP A 189 30.08 23.07 -18.13
CA ASP A 189 30.89 21.91 -18.54
C ASP A 189 31.54 22.10 -19.92
N SER A 190 30.90 22.88 -20.81
CA SER A 190 31.48 23.28 -22.10
C SER A 190 32.68 24.24 -21.99
N LEU A 191 32.88 24.89 -20.84
CA LEU A 191 33.94 25.89 -20.67
C LEU A 191 35.33 25.23 -20.59
N GLN A 192 36.25 25.73 -21.41
CA GLN A 192 37.67 25.34 -21.42
C GLN A 192 38.44 26.02 -20.26
N VAL A 193 38.03 25.73 -19.03
CA VAL A 193 38.62 26.20 -17.77
C VAL A 193 38.89 25.03 -16.83
N SER A 194 39.66 25.24 -15.76
CA SER A 194 39.89 24.20 -14.76
C SER A 194 38.61 23.82 -14.01
N GLU A 195 38.49 22.56 -13.61
CA GLU A 195 37.32 22.03 -12.89
C GLU A 195 36.99 22.82 -11.61
N GLU A 196 38.01 23.32 -10.89
CA GLU A 196 37.81 24.22 -9.75
C GLU A 196 37.04 25.52 -10.13
N LYS A 197 37.28 26.06 -11.33
CA LYS A 197 36.55 27.24 -11.84
C LYS A 197 35.13 26.88 -12.25
N LYS A 198 34.91 25.69 -12.83
CA LYS A 198 33.57 25.17 -13.11
C LYS A 198 32.75 25.02 -11.82
N GLN A 199 33.30 24.35 -10.81
CA GLN A 199 32.68 24.16 -9.50
C GLN A 199 32.33 25.50 -8.83
N ARG A 200 33.24 26.48 -8.84
CA ARG A 200 32.97 27.85 -8.32
C ARG A 200 31.84 28.55 -9.08
N LEU A 201 31.72 28.33 -10.39
CA LEU A 201 30.70 28.95 -11.24
C LEU A 201 29.33 28.25 -11.09
N GLN A 202 29.30 26.92 -11.05
CA GLN A 202 28.13 26.10 -10.70
C GLN A 202 27.59 26.49 -9.31
N ALA A 203 28.46 26.57 -8.30
CA ALA A 203 28.11 27.04 -6.96
C ALA A 203 27.56 28.48 -6.95
N SER A 204 28.01 29.35 -7.86
CA SER A 204 27.46 30.71 -8.02
C SER A 204 26.04 30.70 -8.59
N PHE A 205 25.74 29.80 -9.56
CA PHE A 205 24.39 29.61 -10.07
C PHE A 205 23.45 29.03 -9.01
N LEU A 206 23.89 28.01 -8.28
CA LEU A 206 23.12 27.39 -7.18
C LEU A 206 22.85 28.40 -6.05
N ALA A 207 23.84 29.23 -5.68
CA ALA A 207 23.64 30.31 -4.73
C ALA A 207 22.61 31.34 -5.21
N MET A 208 22.58 31.66 -6.51
CA MET A 208 21.57 32.55 -7.09
C MET A 208 20.17 31.93 -7.11
N ARG A 209 20.06 30.63 -7.47
CA ARG A 209 18.82 29.84 -7.41
C ARG A 209 18.25 29.88 -5.98
N ARG A 210 19.03 29.43 -5.00
CA ARG A 210 18.69 29.42 -3.57
C ARG A 210 18.42 30.81 -2.94
N THR A 211 18.91 31.90 -3.52
CA THR A 211 18.69 33.27 -2.97
C THR A 211 17.47 33.96 -3.57
N LEU A 212 17.16 33.73 -4.85
CA LEU A 212 16.17 34.50 -5.60
C LEU A 212 15.03 33.64 -6.18
N PHE A 213 15.18 32.33 -6.19
CA PHE A 213 14.27 31.35 -6.81
C PHE A 213 14.04 30.14 -5.90
N ASN A 214 14.26 30.30 -4.59
CA ASN A 214 14.16 29.24 -3.58
C ASN A 214 12.74 28.64 -3.58
N GLN A 215 12.62 27.33 -3.69
CA GLN A 215 11.33 26.65 -3.83
C GLN A 215 10.78 26.18 -2.48
N ALA A 216 9.45 26.08 -2.36
CA ALA A 216 8.86 25.52 -1.14
C ALA A 216 9.08 24.00 -1.11
N PRO A 217 9.55 23.43 0.01
CA PRO A 217 9.86 22.01 0.11
C PRO A 217 8.60 21.14 0.07
N THR A 218 8.76 19.83 -0.07
CA THR A 218 7.69 18.84 0.00
C THR A 218 7.92 17.85 1.14
N VAL A 219 6.85 17.15 1.54
CA VAL A 219 6.87 16.02 2.47
C VAL A 219 5.93 14.91 1.96
N ALA A 220 6.32 13.67 2.18
CA ALA A 220 5.57 12.47 1.82
C ALA A 220 5.64 11.44 2.97
N PRO A 221 4.98 11.71 4.11
CA PRO A 221 5.08 10.88 5.30
C PRO A 221 4.56 9.44 5.12
N ILE A 222 5.45 8.46 5.27
CA ILE A 222 5.16 7.03 5.21
C ILE A 222 5.51 6.32 6.52
N GLN A 223 4.67 5.38 6.95
CA GLN A 223 4.99 4.42 8.01
C GLN A 223 5.80 3.26 7.41
N ILE A 224 7.09 3.17 7.74
CA ILE A 224 8.02 2.15 7.22
C ILE A 224 7.78 0.79 7.89
N ALA A 225 7.56 0.79 9.21
CA ALA A 225 7.38 -0.43 9.99
C ALA A 225 5.89 -0.66 10.30
N GLY A 226 5.27 -1.66 9.66
CA GLY A 226 3.88 -2.07 9.89
C GLY A 226 3.70 -2.92 11.15
N VAL A 227 4.24 -2.47 12.30
CA VAL A 227 4.26 -3.27 13.54
C VAL A 227 2.90 -3.36 14.22
N ILE A 228 2.54 -4.57 14.64
CA ILE A 228 1.33 -4.86 15.41
C ILE A 228 1.40 -4.41 16.88
N SER A 229 2.60 -4.11 17.39
CA SER A 229 2.81 -3.59 18.76
C SER A 229 4.10 -2.78 18.88
N GLY A 230 4.23 -1.98 19.95
CA GLY A 230 5.44 -1.20 20.25
C GLY A 230 5.62 0.08 19.41
N PRO A 231 6.78 0.75 19.47
CA PRO A 231 7.01 2.00 18.74
C PRO A 231 6.98 1.82 17.22
N VAL A 232 6.18 2.63 16.53
CA VAL A 232 6.07 2.65 15.07
C VAL A 232 7.12 3.61 14.50
N VAL A 233 7.83 3.18 13.44
CA VAL A 233 8.86 4.00 12.76
C VAL A 233 8.43 4.33 11.33
N GLY A 234 8.70 5.56 10.90
CA GLY A 234 8.47 6.00 9.53
C GLY A 234 9.42 7.10 9.06
N SER A 235 9.21 7.54 7.83
CA SER A 235 9.90 8.69 7.22
C SER A 235 8.88 9.77 6.90
N LEU A 236 9.27 11.03 7.02
CA LEU A 236 8.48 12.20 6.64
C LEU A 236 8.60 12.50 5.13
N GLY A 237 9.50 11.81 4.41
CA GLY A 237 9.67 11.95 2.97
C GLY A 237 9.99 13.38 2.52
N GLY A 238 10.72 14.14 3.35
CA GLY A 238 11.00 15.55 3.10
C GLY A 238 12.03 15.75 2.00
N VAL A 239 11.69 16.57 1.00
CA VAL A 239 12.58 16.94 -0.11
C VAL A 239 12.61 18.45 -0.25
N ASP A 240 13.81 19.00 -0.37
CA ASP A 240 14.04 20.40 -0.69
C ASP A 240 14.62 20.53 -2.12
N PRO A 241 13.98 21.28 -3.05
CA PRO A 241 14.48 21.41 -4.42
C PRO A 241 15.78 22.21 -4.56
N ASP A 242 16.23 22.91 -3.53
CA ASP A 242 17.44 23.75 -3.54
C ASP A 242 18.59 23.18 -2.69
N GLY A 243 18.34 22.04 -2.02
CA GLY A 243 19.29 21.30 -1.20
C GLY A 243 19.33 21.76 0.27
N ASP A 244 18.30 22.47 0.72
CA ASP A 244 18.29 23.10 2.03
C ASP A 244 17.85 22.18 3.17
N ARG A 245 18.42 22.40 4.35
CA ARG A 245 18.13 21.56 5.52
C ARG A 245 16.76 21.88 6.08
N LEU A 246 15.85 20.91 5.96
CA LEU A 246 14.48 20.99 6.45
C LEU A 246 14.38 21.03 7.98
N ILE A 247 13.34 21.72 8.45
CA ILE A 247 12.85 21.73 9.83
C ILE A 247 11.40 21.23 9.80
N TYR A 248 11.14 20.11 10.48
CA TYR A 248 9.83 19.45 10.49
C TYR A 248 8.95 20.00 11.62
N VAL A 249 7.74 20.47 11.26
CA VAL A 249 6.79 21.12 12.17
C VAL A 249 5.50 20.31 12.25
N MET A 250 5.16 19.83 13.45
CA MET A 250 3.93 19.12 13.71
C MET A 250 2.78 20.12 13.81
N THR A 251 1.89 20.14 12.83
CA THR A 251 0.77 21.09 12.75
C THR A 251 -0.50 20.55 13.40
N ARG A 252 -0.58 19.24 13.60
CA ARG A 252 -1.59 18.56 14.41
C ARG A 252 -0.98 17.31 15.06
N ALA A 253 -1.11 17.19 16.37
CA ALA A 253 -0.69 16.00 17.11
C ALA A 253 -1.58 14.78 16.81
N PRO A 254 -1.07 13.54 16.99
CA PRO A 254 -1.91 12.34 17.09
C PRO A 254 -2.98 12.45 18.19
N LYS A 255 -4.02 11.63 18.11
CA LYS A 255 -5.11 11.58 19.10
C LYS A 255 -4.75 10.74 20.33
N THR A 256 -4.02 9.64 20.13
CA THR A 256 -3.82 8.59 21.14
C THR A 256 -2.35 8.41 21.50
N GLY A 257 -1.46 8.39 20.50
CA GLY A 257 -0.03 8.28 20.72
C GLY A 257 0.69 9.62 20.92
N THR A 258 2.02 9.58 20.83
CA THR A 258 2.90 10.75 20.74
C THR A 258 3.93 10.54 19.62
N VAL A 259 4.43 11.61 19.01
CA VAL A 259 5.39 11.51 17.89
C VAL A 259 6.62 12.36 18.15
N LYS A 260 7.78 11.76 17.86
CA LYS A 260 9.08 12.44 17.83
C LYS A 260 9.64 12.42 16.40
N PHE A 261 9.95 13.59 15.86
CA PHE A 261 10.72 13.72 14.62
C PHE A 261 12.22 13.67 14.92
N HIS A 262 13.00 13.16 13.96
CA HIS A 262 14.45 13.10 14.01
C HIS A 262 15.07 13.93 12.88
N ALA A 263 16.35 14.30 13.01
CA ALA A 263 17.00 15.26 12.12
C ALA A 263 17.33 14.72 10.71
N ASP A 264 17.22 13.40 10.51
CA ASP A 264 17.34 12.70 9.24
C ASP A 264 16.02 12.63 8.44
N GLY A 265 14.93 13.18 9.00
CA GLY A 265 13.58 13.09 8.40
C GLY A 265 12.83 11.81 8.75
N THR A 266 13.35 10.95 9.62
CA THR A 266 12.58 9.86 10.21
C THR A 266 11.70 10.35 11.37
N TYR A 267 10.73 9.53 11.77
CA TYR A 267 9.94 9.75 12.97
C TYR A 267 9.72 8.44 13.75
N THR A 268 9.48 8.59 15.04
CA THR A 268 8.97 7.51 15.91
C THR A 268 7.64 7.95 16.50
N TYR A 269 6.58 7.18 16.23
CA TYR A 269 5.32 7.23 16.95
C TYR A 269 5.40 6.26 18.13
N THR A 270 5.24 6.78 19.35
CA THR A 270 5.04 5.98 20.55
C THR A 270 3.53 5.87 20.78
N PRO A 271 2.95 4.66 20.73
CA PRO A 271 1.53 4.44 21.00
C PRO A 271 1.09 4.92 22.39
N GLY A 272 -0.21 5.12 22.55
CA GLY A 272 -0.83 5.12 23.89
C GLY A 272 -0.86 3.70 24.47
N GLU A 273 -1.13 3.60 25.77
CA GLU A 273 -1.37 2.32 26.45
C GLU A 273 -2.58 1.61 25.78
N ASP A 274 -2.44 0.29 25.56
CA ASP A 274 -3.40 -0.58 24.86
C ASP A 274 -3.89 -0.10 23.47
N PHE A 275 -3.13 0.76 22.78
CA PHE A 275 -3.50 1.22 21.44
C PHE A 275 -3.39 0.10 20.39
N SER A 276 -4.53 -0.31 19.86
CA SER A 276 -4.67 -0.98 18.57
C SER A 276 -5.66 -0.19 17.71
N GLY A 277 -5.35 0.00 16.42
CA GLY A 277 -6.14 0.76 15.48
C GLY A 277 -5.36 1.81 14.68
N VAL A 278 -6.06 2.90 14.36
CA VAL A 278 -5.61 3.96 13.45
C VAL A 278 -5.45 5.29 14.20
N ASP A 279 -4.34 5.99 13.97
CA ASP A 279 -4.12 7.37 14.42
C ASP A 279 -3.53 8.22 13.28
N THR A 280 -3.62 9.55 13.37
CA THR A 280 -3.13 10.47 12.34
C THR A 280 -2.49 11.72 12.93
N PHE A 281 -1.36 12.15 12.36
CA PHE A 281 -0.74 13.43 12.69
C PHE A 281 -0.48 14.25 11.42
N HIS A 282 -0.48 15.58 11.54
CA HIS A 282 -0.24 16.47 10.40
C HIS A 282 1.16 17.09 10.50
N ILE A 283 1.85 17.15 9.36
CA ILE A 283 3.23 17.61 9.22
C ILE A 283 3.32 18.70 8.13
N ALA A 284 4.24 19.64 8.32
CA ALA A 284 4.84 20.41 7.23
C ALA A 284 6.37 20.51 7.45
N ALA A 285 7.14 20.68 6.37
CA ALA A 285 8.57 21.02 6.45
C ALA A 285 8.80 22.49 6.12
N VAL A 286 9.82 23.11 6.71
CA VAL A 286 10.29 24.47 6.43
C VAL A 286 11.77 24.43 6.06
N ASP A 287 12.12 25.01 4.93
CA ASP A 287 13.49 25.22 4.46
C ASP A 287 14.17 26.38 5.21
N ILE A 288 15.49 26.34 5.32
CA ILE A 288 16.29 27.39 5.96
C ILE A 288 16.63 28.51 4.96
N GLY A 289 16.78 29.74 5.45
CA GLY A 289 17.26 30.86 4.61
C GLY A 289 16.14 31.83 4.21
N LEU A 290 16.12 32.26 2.95
CA LEU A 290 15.22 33.28 2.44
C LEU A 290 14.13 32.64 1.56
N HIS A 291 12.87 32.74 1.97
CA HIS A 291 11.71 32.21 1.25
C HIS A 291 11.27 33.09 0.07
N LEU A 292 12.24 33.53 -0.75
CA LEU A 292 12.00 34.35 -1.94
C LEU A 292 12.08 33.51 -3.22
N ASN A 293 11.05 33.61 -4.04
CA ASN A 293 11.08 33.14 -5.42
C ASN A 293 10.55 34.24 -6.35
N LEU A 294 11.38 34.73 -7.28
CA LEU A 294 10.97 35.78 -8.23
C LEU A 294 10.01 35.26 -9.31
N LEU A 295 9.95 33.95 -9.54
CA LEU A 295 8.90 33.31 -10.35
C LEU A 295 7.66 32.93 -9.52
N GLN A 296 7.73 32.96 -8.18
CA GLN A 296 6.58 32.79 -7.30
C GLN A 296 6.67 33.74 -6.08
N PRO A 297 6.38 35.05 -6.24
CA PRO A 297 6.57 36.05 -5.18
C PRO A 297 5.77 35.82 -3.89
N PHE A 298 4.76 34.95 -3.95
CA PHE A 298 3.95 34.49 -2.82
C PHE A 298 4.14 32.98 -2.57
N ARG A 299 5.38 32.47 -2.66
CA ARG A 299 5.65 31.06 -2.33
C ARG A 299 5.30 30.76 -0.87
N PRO A 300 4.81 29.55 -0.56
CA PRO A 300 4.69 29.08 0.82
C PRO A 300 6.03 29.13 1.58
N VAL A 301 5.96 29.48 2.87
CA VAL A 301 7.08 29.40 3.83
C VAL A 301 7.39 27.95 4.24
N ALA A 302 6.40 27.08 4.13
CA ALA A 302 6.48 25.65 4.43
C ALA A 302 6.01 24.84 3.23
N SER A 303 6.19 23.52 3.28
CA SER A 303 5.48 22.60 2.41
C SER A 303 3.95 22.77 2.54
N GLY A 304 3.21 22.19 1.59
CA GLY A 304 1.81 21.86 1.85
C GLY A 304 1.67 20.99 3.11
N LEU A 305 0.50 21.03 3.75
CA LEU A 305 0.19 20.11 4.84
C LEU A 305 0.09 18.68 4.30
N ALA A 306 0.73 17.72 4.96
CA ALA A 306 0.52 16.30 4.71
C ALA A 306 0.05 15.58 5.98
N THR A 307 -0.71 14.51 5.79
CA THR A 307 -1.22 13.63 6.85
C THR A 307 -0.38 12.36 6.91
N SER A 308 0.27 12.11 8.03
CA SER A 308 0.83 10.78 8.31
C SER A 308 -0.25 9.92 8.94
N LEU A 309 -0.46 8.73 8.37
CA LEU A 309 -1.36 7.69 8.85
C LEU A 309 -0.56 6.64 9.60
N ILE A 310 -1.01 6.30 10.81
CA ILE A 310 -0.42 5.28 11.67
C ILE A 310 -1.40 4.12 11.79
N ASN A 311 -0.92 2.92 11.44
CA ASN A 311 -1.62 1.66 11.62
C ASN A 311 -0.80 0.76 12.55
N GLN A 312 -1.35 0.42 13.72
CA GLN A 312 -0.79 -0.57 14.63
C GLN A 312 -1.90 -1.50 15.06
N GLY A 313 -1.81 -2.80 14.73
CA GLY A 313 -2.92 -3.74 14.95
C GLY A 313 -4.22 -3.33 14.23
N ALA A 314 -4.16 -2.36 13.31
CA ALA A 314 -5.31 -1.76 12.65
C ALA A 314 -6.07 -2.72 11.73
N VAL A 315 -5.43 -3.81 11.35
CA VAL A 315 -6.05 -4.95 10.71
C VAL A 315 -5.78 -6.14 11.59
N THR A 316 -6.84 -6.81 12.01
CA THR A 316 -6.77 -8.13 12.65
C THR A 316 -7.42 -9.16 11.75
N PHE A 317 -7.21 -10.44 12.07
CA PHE A 317 -7.83 -11.57 11.38
C PHE A 317 -8.63 -12.37 12.39
N ASP A 318 -9.82 -12.83 12.01
CA ASP A 318 -10.58 -13.83 12.77
C ASP A 318 -10.67 -15.11 11.94
N PHE A 319 -10.10 -16.20 12.46
CA PHE A 319 -9.92 -17.46 11.74
C PHE A 319 -10.87 -18.51 12.32
N ALA A 320 -12.02 -18.70 11.67
CA ALA A 320 -13.01 -19.71 12.03
C ALA A 320 -12.62 -21.06 11.42
N TYR A 321 -12.01 -21.94 12.22
CA TYR A 321 -11.60 -23.28 11.78
C TYR A 321 -12.81 -24.24 11.72
N THR A 322 -13.44 -24.38 10.55
CA THR A 322 -14.73 -25.10 10.40
C THR A 322 -14.55 -26.59 10.07
N SER A 323 -14.00 -26.91 8.90
CA SER A 323 -13.91 -28.27 8.35
C SER A 323 -12.48 -28.79 8.36
N GLY A 324 -12.30 -30.05 8.78
CA GLY A 324 -10.98 -30.64 8.99
C GLY A 324 -10.15 -29.90 10.06
N SER A 325 -10.83 -29.34 11.07
CA SER A 325 -10.23 -28.66 12.22
C SER A 325 -9.26 -29.54 13.01
N ASP A 326 -9.43 -30.87 12.97
CA ASP A 326 -8.49 -31.86 13.53
C ASP A 326 -7.09 -31.80 12.90
N HIS A 327 -6.94 -31.25 11.68
CA HIS A 327 -5.63 -31.01 11.08
C HIS A 327 -4.95 -29.75 11.62
N TRP A 328 -5.68 -28.84 12.27
CA TRP A 328 -5.22 -27.54 12.75
C TRP A 328 -4.86 -27.55 14.24
N ASP A 329 -3.68 -28.08 14.58
CA ASP A 329 -3.05 -27.86 15.88
C ASP A 329 -2.61 -26.39 16.08
N ASP A 330 -2.30 -26.02 17.32
CA ASP A 330 -2.06 -24.63 17.69
C ASP A 330 -0.77 -24.04 17.08
N ASP A 331 0.23 -24.87 16.76
CA ASP A 331 1.43 -24.43 16.04
C ASP A 331 1.10 -24.01 14.60
N LYS A 332 0.23 -24.77 13.91
CA LYS A 332 -0.30 -24.40 12.59
C LYS A 332 -1.19 -23.17 12.62
N LYS A 333 -2.10 -23.06 13.60
CA LYS A 333 -2.93 -21.86 13.79
C LYS A 333 -2.06 -20.62 14.00
N ALA A 334 -1.03 -20.73 14.86
CA ALA A 334 -0.07 -19.66 15.08
C ALA A 334 0.80 -19.36 13.85
N ALA A 335 1.07 -20.35 12.98
CA ALA A 335 1.77 -20.14 11.72
C ALA A 335 0.91 -19.39 10.69
N LEU A 336 -0.39 -19.69 10.60
CA LEU A 336 -1.36 -18.96 9.76
C LEU A 336 -1.42 -17.49 10.20
N GLN A 337 -1.58 -17.27 11.51
CA GLN A 337 -1.57 -15.94 12.12
C GLN A 337 -0.28 -15.18 11.79
N ARG A 338 0.90 -15.77 12.01
CA ARG A 338 2.20 -15.15 11.68
C ARG A 338 2.35 -14.80 10.20
N ALA A 339 1.77 -15.58 9.29
CA ALA A 339 1.83 -15.31 7.86
C ALA A 339 0.92 -14.13 7.45
N ALA A 340 -0.32 -14.12 7.95
CA ALA A 340 -1.26 -13.03 7.79
C ALA A 340 -0.72 -11.70 8.38
N GLU A 341 -0.15 -11.77 9.59
CA GLU A 341 0.52 -10.65 10.25
C GLU A 341 1.78 -10.15 9.53
N LYS A 342 2.49 -10.98 8.76
CA LYS A 342 3.62 -10.55 7.91
C LYS A 342 3.14 -9.91 6.61
N LEU A 343 2.07 -10.42 5.99
CA LEU A 343 1.47 -9.81 4.80
C LEU A 343 0.96 -8.40 5.10
N ILE A 344 0.17 -8.25 6.17
CA ILE A 344 -0.61 -7.04 6.41
C ILE A 344 0.24 -5.81 6.79
N GLN A 345 1.51 -6.00 7.16
CA GLN A 345 2.46 -4.90 7.42
C GLN A 345 2.70 -4.00 6.20
N HIS A 346 2.37 -4.48 5.00
CA HIS A 346 2.43 -3.72 3.75
C HIS A 346 1.21 -2.81 3.55
N PHE A 347 0.07 -3.07 4.19
CA PHE A 347 -1.22 -2.42 3.95
C PHE A 347 -1.55 -1.37 5.02
N ARG A 348 -2.23 -0.30 4.63
CA ARG A 348 -2.68 0.78 5.52
C ARG A 348 -4.18 1.00 5.31
N VAL A 349 -4.92 1.00 6.41
CA VAL A 349 -6.37 1.13 6.45
C VAL A 349 -6.77 2.44 7.13
N VAL A 350 -7.84 3.08 6.67
CA VAL A 350 -8.29 4.38 7.19
C VAL A 350 -9.18 4.28 8.45
N LYS A 351 -9.67 3.09 8.76
CA LYS A 351 -10.35 2.70 10.01
C LYS A 351 -9.81 1.33 10.45
N PRO A 352 -9.91 0.93 11.74
CA PRO A 352 -9.63 -0.44 12.15
C PRO A 352 -10.61 -1.43 11.49
N VAL A 353 -10.13 -2.63 11.13
CA VAL A 353 -10.88 -3.68 10.39
C VAL A 353 -10.54 -5.08 10.91
N VAL A 354 -11.45 -6.04 10.72
CA VAL A 354 -11.34 -7.42 11.24
C VAL A 354 -11.66 -8.40 10.13
N LEU A 355 -10.63 -8.83 9.39
CA LEU A 355 -10.80 -9.70 8.23
C LEU A 355 -11.22 -11.11 8.67
N THR A 356 -12.47 -11.48 8.44
CA THR A 356 -13.01 -12.78 8.85
C THR A 356 -12.77 -13.83 7.77
N TYR A 357 -12.28 -15.00 8.19
CA TYR A 357 -11.97 -16.11 7.29
C TYR A 357 -12.53 -17.42 7.80
N ASP A 358 -13.27 -18.12 6.94
CA ASP A 358 -13.58 -19.54 7.12
C ASP A 358 -12.35 -20.35 6.69
N VAL A 359 -11.77 -21.10 7.63
CA VAL A 359 -10.52 -21.83 7.47
C VAL A 359 -10.78 -23.32 7.52
N THR A 360 -10.39 -24.01 6.45
CA THR A 360 -10.53 -25.45 6.28
C THR A 360 -9.17 -26.12 6.14
N GLY A 361 -9.10 -27.40 6.48
CA GLY A 361 -7.93 -28.24 6.28
C GLY A 361 -8.33 -29.60 5.72
N PHE A 362 -7.45 -30.23 4.94
CA PHE A 362 -7.64 -31.60 4.47
C PHE A 362 -6.29 -32.31 4.30
N TYR A 363 -6.34 -33.61 4.06
CA TYR A 363 -5.16 -34.43 3.80
C TYR A 363 -5.38 -35.28 2.55
N ASP A 364 -4.95 -34.80 1.39
CA ASP A 364 -4.97 -35.57 0.14
C ASP A 364 -3.61 -35.48 -0.59
N PRO A 365 -2.80 -36.56 -0.61
CA PRO A 365 -1.52 -36.53 -1.29
C PRO A 365 -1.65 -36.43 -2.82
N SER A 366 -2.79 -36.82 -3.40
CA SER A 366 -3.05 -36.82 -4.85
C SER A 366 -3.36 -35.43 -5.42
N VAL A 367 -4.04 -34.58 -4.64
CA VAL A 367 -4.31 -33.18 -5.00
C VAL A 367 -2.98 -32.41 -5.03
N GLY A 368 -2.60 -31.84 -6.18
CA GLY A 368 -1.33 -31.12 -6.34
C GLY A 368 -1.24 -29.84 -5.51
N THR A 369 -2.37 -29.13 -5.40
CA THR A 369 -2.54 -27.86 -4.67
C THR A 369 -2.03 -27.91 -3.23
N LEU A 370 -1.27 -26.89 -2.82
CA LEU A 370 -0.70 -26.74 -1.48
C LEU A 370 -1.73 -26.13 -0.51
N ALA A 371 -2.33 -25.03 -0.93
CA ALA A 371 -3.43 -24.33 -0.27
C ALA A 371 -4.26 -23.61 -1.34
N ASN A 372 -5.37 -22.98 -0.95
CA ASN A 372 -5.96 -21.88 -1.70
C ASN A 372 -6.58 -20.84 -0.75
N ALA A 373 -6.72 -19.60 -1.21
CA ALA A 373 -7.61 -18.64 -0.57
C ALA A 373 -8.31 -17.72 -1.59
N TYR A 374 -9.54 -17.31 -1.27
CA TYR A 374 -10.34 -16.43 -2.11
C TYR A 374 -11.30 -15.58 -1.27
N GLY A 375 -11.65 -14.40 -1.77
CA GLY A 375 -12.66 -13.52 -1.18
C GLY A 375 -13.89 -13.43 -2.08
N LEU A 376 -15.09 -13.46 -1.50
CA LEU A 376 -16.33 -13.28 -2.26
C LEU A 376 -16.46 -11.84 -2.77
N LEU A 377 -17.11 -11.64 -3.91
CA LEU A 377 -17.33 -10.31 -4.49
C LEU A 377 -18.48 -9.57 -3.79
N ILE A 378 -18.35 -8.25 -3.61
CA ILE A 378 -19.38 -7.39 -2.95
C ILE A 378 -20.69 -7.21 -3.74
N SER A 379 -20.80 -7.85 -4.91
CA SER A 379 -21.91 -7.70 -5.86
C SER A 379 -22.07 -8.97 -6.67
N ASP A 380 -23.28 -9.24 -7.15
CA ASP A 380 -23.64 -10.34 -8.06
C ASP A 380 -23.86 -9.87 -9.51
N GLN A 381 -23.86 -8.56 -9.75
CA GLN A 381 -24.15 -7.94 -11.05
C GLN A 381 -22.96 -8.04 -12.03
N ASP A 382 -23.24 -8.04 -13.33
CA ASP A 382 -22.27 -7.91 -14.42
C ASP A 382 -21.30 -6.73 -14.16
N GLY A 383 -19.99 -6.94 -14.34
CA GLY A 383 -18.97 -5.90 -14.08
C GLY A 383 -17.72 -6.37 -13.35
N PHE A 384 -16.86 -5.40 -13.01
CA PHE A 384 -15.61 -5.60 -12.25
C PHE A 384 -15.79 -5.14 -10.80
N TRP A 385 -15.70 -6.07 -9.85
CA TRP A 385 -16.00 -5.80 -8.44
C TRP A 385 -14.85 -6.20 -7.50
N PRO A 386 -14.62 -5.48 -6.39
CA PRO A 386 -13.68 -5.92 -5.36
C PRO A 386 -14.24 -7.13 -4.59
N SER A 387 -13.36 -7.90 -3.95
CA SER A 387 -13.76 -8.84 -2.90
C SER A 387 -14.21 -8.10 -1.63
N ARG A 388 -14.90 -8.79 -0.71
CA ARG A 388 -15.26 -8.28 0.63
C ARG A 388 -14.02 -7.77 1.37
N ILE A 389 -13.00 -8.63 1.52
CA ILE A 389 -11.65 -8.29 1.99
C ILE A 389 -11.11 -7.00 1.35
N MET A 390 -11.14 -6.91 0.02
CA MET A 390 -10.61 -5.75 -0.70
C MET A 390 -11.43 -4.48 -0.43
N HIS A 391 -12.74 -4.59 -0.33
CA HIS A 391 -13.61 -3.48 0.02
C HIS A 391 -13.32 -3.01 1.45
N GLU A 392 -13.36 -3.90 2.44
CA GLU A 392 -13.18 -3.56 3.85
C GLU A 392 -11.83 -2.89 4.12
N ILE A 393 -10.72 -3.40 3.57
CA ILE A 393 -9.39 -2.79 3.73
C ILE A 393 -9.35 -1.37 3.13
N ILE A 394 -10.04 -1.13 2.01
CA ILE A 394 -10.02 0.17 1.30
C ILE A 394 -10.96 1.20 1.94
N THR A 395 -12.15 0.78 2.42
CA THR A 395 -13.18 1.68 2.97
C THR A 395 -13.17 1.75 4.50
N GLY A 396 -12.69 0.70 5.18
CA GLY A 396 -12.94 0.45 6.60
C GLY A 396 -14.42 0.13 6.88
N GLU A 397 -15.09 -0.60 5.98
CA GLU A 397 -16.53 -0.94 6.08
C GLU A 397 -16.71 -2.42 5.75
N ASP A 398 -17.03 -3.21 6.78
CA ASP A 398 -17.55 -4.57 6.66
C ASP A 398 -18.87 -4.52 5.87
N SER A 399 -18.98 -5.35 4.83
CA SER A 399 -20.12 -5.37 3.90
C SER A 399 -21.13 -6.51 4.18
N ASN A 400 -20.87 -7.34 5.18
CA ASN A 400 -21.47 -8.67 5.34
C ASN A 400 -21.72 -9.11 6.79
N GLY A 401 -21.25 -8.37 7.79
CA GLY A 401 -21.47 -8.66 9.20
C GLY A 401 -20.68 -9.88 9.66
N ALA A 402 -21.36 -10.82 10.31
CA ALA A 402 -20.76 -12.04 10.83
C ALA A 402 -20.61 -13.18 9.80
N GLU A 403 -20.78 -12.91 8.50
CA GLU A 403 -20.38 -13.83 7.43
C GLU A 403 -18.91 -13.64 7.07
N ALA A 404 -18.21 -14.74 6.76
CA ALA A 404 -16.82 -14.70 6.30
C ALA A 404 -16.61 -13.78 5.08
N ASP A 405 -15.54 -12.98 5.12
CA ASP A 405 -15.08 -12.14 4.01
C ASP A 405 -14.34 -12.96 2.95
N GLY A 406 -13.63 -13.99 3.40
CA GLY A 406 -12.89 -14.92 2.57
C GLY A 406 -12.81 -16.33 3.14
N TYR A 407 -12.20 -17.21 2.35
CA TYR A 407 -12.03 -18.62 2.63
C TYR A 407 -10.57 -19.01 2.47
N ILE A 408 -10.08 -19.91 3.32
CA ILE A 408 -8.74 -20.52 3.22
C ILE A 408 -8.90 -22.05 3.30
N ASN A 409 -8.21 -22.78 2.44
CA ASN A 409 -8.11 -24.23 2.53
C ASN A 409 -6.65 -24.68 2.41
N VAL A 410 -6.22 -25.65 3.23
CA VAL A 410 -4.81 -26.12 3.30
C VAL A 410 -4.73 -27.64 3.19
N ASN A 411 -3.87 -28.13 2.29
CA ASN A 411 -3.60 -29.55 2.10
C ASN A 411 -2.43 -30.02 2.97
N PHE A 412 -2.71 -30.51 4.17
CA PHE A 412 -1.72 -31.01 5.12
C PHE A 412 -1.07 -32.35 4.74
N ALA A 413 -1.40 -32.92 3.57
CA ALA A 413 -0.60 -33.99 2.96
C ALA A 413 0.69 -33.50 2.29
N LYS A 414 0.94 -32.19 2.28
CA LYS A 414 2.18 -31.57 1.77
C LYS A 414 3.18 -31.30 2.91
N PRO A 415 4.49 -31.51 2.68
CA PRO A 415 5.51 -31.31 3.71
C PRO A 415 5.73 -29.81 3.95
N PHE A 416 5.16 -29.27 5.02
CA PHE A 416 5.23 -27.85 5.36
C PHE A 416 6.16 -27.56 6.55
N ALA A 417 6.94 -26.49 6.44
CA ALA A 417 7.68 -25.89 7.53
C ALA A 417 6.91 -24.69 8.11
N PHE A 418 6.50 -24.79 9.38
CA PHE A 418 5.68 -23.78 10.07
C PHE A 418 6.49 -22.67 10.80
N GLY A 419 7.82 -22.79 10.82
CA GLY A 419 8.74 -21.88 11.52
C GLY A 419 9.40 -20.82 10.62
N ASP A 420 10.40 -20.12 11.16
CA ASP A 420 11.26 -19.22 10.36
C ASP A 420 12.46 -19.96 9.72
N GLU A 421 12.85 -21.13 10.23
CA GLU A 421 13.75 -22.07 9.52
C GLU A 421 12.92 -23.02 8.63
N VAL A 422 13.30 -23.15 7.37
CA VAL A 422 12.62 -24.00 6.37
C VAL A 422 13.61 -25.00 5.76
N PRO A 423 13.45 -26.31 6.03
CA PRO A 423 14.26 -27.36 5.40
C PRO A 423 14.13 -27.41 3.87
N GLY A 424 15.19 -27.84 3.19
CA GLY A 424 15.26 -27.92 1.72
C GLY A 424 14.41 -29.03 1.08
N ASP A 425 13.66 -29.78 1.88
CA ASP A 425 12.71 -30.84 1.51
C ASP A 425 11.27 -30.50 1.95
N GLN A 426 11.02 -29.26 2.40
CA GLN A 426 9.71 -28.78 2.86
C GLN A 426 9.34 -27.46 2.19
N PHE A 427 8.05 -27.22 2.00
CA PHE A 427 7.51 -25.94 1.55
C PHE A 427 7.47 -24.94 2.71
N ASP A 428 7.79 -23.69 2.42
CA ASP A 428 7.60 -22.58 3.36
C ASP A 428 6.11 -22.27 3.53
N PHE A 429 5.53 -22.66 4.67
CA PHE A 429 4.13 -22.39 4.99
C PHE A 429 3.81 -20.89 5.07
N THR A 430 4.76 -20.08 5.53
CA THR A 430 4.57 -18.62 5.62
C THR A 430 4.44 -18.01 4.23
N THR A 431 5.34 -18.38 3.31
CA THR A 431 5.27 -17.94 1.91
C THR A 431 3.99 -18.45 1.25
N THR A 432 3.62 -19.71 1.48
CA THR A 432 2.38 -20.30 0.92
C THR A 432 1.14 -19.50 1.35
N ILE A 433 0.94 -19.25 2.65
CA ILE A 433 -0.23 -18.50 3.14
C ILE A 433 -0.19 -17.03 2.70
N MET A 434 0.98 -16.38 2.69
CA MET A 434 1.10 -15.00 2.21
C MET A 434 0.69 -14.88 0.74
N HIS A 435 1.09 -15.84 -0.10
CA HIS A 435 0.71 -15.94 -1.51
C HIS A 435 -0.81 -16.11 -1.68
N GLU A 436 -1.41 -17.11 -1.02
CA GLU A 436 -2.86 -17.35 -1.15
C GLU A 436 -3.71 -16.16 -0.69
N LEU A 437 -3.35 -15.52 0.42
CA LEU A 437 -4.06 -14.33 0.91
C LEU A 437 -4.05 -13.19 -0.13
N ILE A 438 -3.03 -13.08 -0.99
CA ILE A 438 -3.01 -12.02 -2.01
C ILE A 438 -4.05 -12.28 -3.11
N HIS A 439 -4.40 -13.54 -3.40
CA HIS A 439 -5.56 -13.86 -4.25
C HIS A 439 -6.89 -13.45 -3.60
N SER A 440 -7.09 -13.66 -2.28
CA SER A 440 -8.30 -13.19 -1.59
C SER A 440 -8.39 -11.66 -1.51
N PHE A 441 -7.24 -10.98 -1.46
CA PHE A 441 -7.09 -9.53 -1.61
C PHE A 441 -7.28 -9.05 -3.07
N GLY A 442 -7.68 -9.92 -4.00
CA GLY A 442 -8.10 -9.54 -5.34
C GLY A 442 -7.01 -9.60 -6.42
N PHE A 443 -5.84 -10.19 -6.15
CA PHE A 443 -4.87 -10.54 -7.21
C PHE A 443 -5.33 -11.81 -7.94
N ALA A 444 -6.44 -11.72 -8.68
CA ALA A 444 -7.00 -12.81 -9.47
C ALA A 444 -8.00 -12.26 -10.48
N LEU A 445 -8.08 -12.83 -11.68
CA LEU A 445 -9.12 -12.50 -12.65
C LEU A 445 -10.52 -12.97 -12.21
N GLY A 446 -10.58 -14.11 -11.53
CA GLY A 446 -11.81 -14.83 -11.20
C GLY A 446 -12.38 -15.63 -12.38
N SER A 447 -13.53 -16.27 -12.14
CA SER A 447 -14.13 -17.26 -13.05
C SER A 447 -15.11 -16.70 -14.09
N GLY A 448 -15.42 -15.39 -14.06
CA GLY A 448 -16.25 -14.72 -15.07
C GLY A 448 -17.73 -15.10 -15.11
N VAL A 449 -18.20 -15.90 -14.15
CA VAL A 449 -19.58 -16.41 -14.10
C VAL A 449 -20.58 -15.25 -14.14
N ASN A 450 -21.52 -15.29 -15.08
CA ASN A 450 -22.50 -14.24 -15.36
C ASN A 450 -21.89 -12.87 -15.72
N ARG A 451 -20.75 -12.84 -16.43
CA ARG A 451 -20.01 -11.61 -16.80
C ARG A 451 -19.58 -10.75 -15.60
N ARG A 452 -19.49 -11.38 -14.43
CA ARG A 452 -18.99 -10.80 -13.19
C ARG A 452 -17.55 -11.23 -12.98
N TRP A 453 -16.68 -10.25 -12.80
CA TRP A 453 -15.23 -10.40 -12.72
C TRP A 453 -14.68 -9.74 -11.46
N HIS A 454 -13.52 -10.20 -10.99
CA HIS A 454 -12.79 -9.51 -9.93
C HIS A 454 -12.22 -8.19 -10.49
N TYR A 455 -12.01 -7.20 -9.62
CA TYR A 455 -11.61 -5.85 -10.03
C TYR A 455 -10.30 -5.82 -10.84
N PHE A 456 -9.41 -6.79 -10.60
CA PHE A 456 -8.21 -7.07 -11.40
C PHE A 456 -8.47 -7.14 -12.92
N GLY A 457 -9.62 -7.71 -13.33
CA GLY A 457 -10.01 -7.85 -14.74
C GLY A 457 -10.08 -6.54 -15.51
N LYS A 458 -10.36 -5.42 -14.82
CA LYS A 458 -10.38 -4.06 -15.37
C LYS A 458 -9.03 -3.64 -15.98
N PHE A 459 -7.93 -4.24 -15.52
CA PHE A 459 -6.57 -3.94 -15.94
C PHE A 459 -6.00 -4.97 -16.93
N MET A 460 -6.74 -6.03 -17.26
CA MET A 460 -6.27 -7.06 -18.18
C MET A 460 -6.28 -6.56 -19.62
N VAL A 461 -5.12 -6.60 -20.26
CA VAL A 461 -4.88 -6.10 -21.61
C VAL A 461 -4.01 -7.04 -22.45
N ASN A 462 -4.06 -6.89 -23.78
CA ASN A 462 -3.03 -7.43 -24.67
C ASN A 462 -1.74 -6.57 -24.64
N ASP A 463 -0.75 -6.96 -25.43
CA ASP A 463 0.51 -6.25 -25.65
C ASP A 463 0.37 -4.84 -26.27
N GLU A 464 -0.75 -4.54 -26.95
CA GLU A 464 -1.11 -3.21 -27.45
C GLU A 464 -1.90 -2.34 -26.44
N ALA A 465 -1.99 -2.76 -25.18
CA ALA A 465 -2.79 -2.13 -24.12
C ALA A 465 -4.30 -2.01 -24.43
N LYS A 466 -4.86 -2.92 -25.25
CA LYS A 466 -6.32 -3.07 -25.46
C LYS A 466 -6.89 -4.00 -24.41
N SER A 467 -8.03 -3.64 -23.83
CA SER A 467 -8.67 -4.47 -22.79
C SER A 467 -9.08 -5.84 -23.35
N LEU A 468 -8.90 -6.87 -22.52
CA LEU A 468 -9.45 -8.21 -22.71
C LEU A 468 -10.99 -8.20 -22.85
N PHE A 469 -11.66 -7.16 -22.32
CA PHE A 469 -13.11 -7.11 -22.18
C PHE A 469 -13.79 -6.08 -23.07
N ASN A 470 -14.97 -6.45 -23.55
CA ASN A 470 -15.91 -5.55 -24.21
C ASN A 470 -16.62 -4.64 -23.19
N GLY A 471 -17.32 -3.61 -23.69
CA GLY A 471 -18.09 -2.67 -22.85
C GLY A 471 -19.29 -3.29 -22.11
N ASP A 472 -19.65 -4.55 -22.39
CA ASP A 472 -20.67 -5.33 -21.69
C ASP A 472 -20.08 -6.42 -20.78
N TYR A 473 -18.77 -6.36 -20.50
CA TYR A 473 -18.02 -7.30 -19.66
C TYR A 473 -17.93 -8.74 -20.21
N THR A 474 -18.28 -8.97 -21.48
CA THR A 474 -17.85 -10.19 -22.20
C THR A 474 -16.37 -10.13 -22.54
N ILE A 475 -15.72 -11.29 -22.67
CA ILE A 475 -14.38 -11.37 -23.26
C ILE A 475 -14.47 -10.96 -24.74
N ASN A 476 -13.52 -10.15 -25.21
CA ASN A 476 -13.37 -9.88 -26.63
C ASN A 476 -12.80 -11.12 -27.32
N THR A 477 -13.57 -11.72 -28.24
CA THR A 477 -13.20 -12.94 -28.97
C THR A 477 -11.91 -12.81 -29.77
N GLN A 478 -11.51 -11.58 -30.15
CA GLN A 478 -10.22 -11.31 -30.77
C GLN A 478 -9.03 -11.67 -29.86
N TYR A 479 -9.22 -11.63 -28.54
CA TYR A 479 -8.18 -11.80 -27.52
C TYR A 479 -8.32 -13.12 -26.73
N GLU A 480 -9.23 -14.03 -27.12
CA GLU A 480 -9.33 -15.36 -26.50
C GLU A 480 -8.02 -16.17 -26.61
N GLY A 481 -7.30 -16.03 -27.72
CA GLY A 481 -5.97 -16.64 -27.88
C GLY A 481 -4.92 -16.11 -26.90
N ASN A 482 -5.05 -14.85 -26.45
CA ASN A 482 -4.13 -14.27 -25.47
C ASN A 482 -4.26 -14.94 -24.09
N ILE A 483 -5.44 -15.46 -23.75
CA ILE A 483 -5.70 -16.20 -22.51
C ILE A 483 -4.79 -17.43 -22.42
N THR A 484 -4.56 -18.12 -23.54
CA THR A 484 -3.69 -19.31 -23.66
C THR A 484 -2.28 -18.98 -24.18
N GLY A 485 -1.82 -17.74 -23.98
CA GLY A 485 -0.43 -17.33 -24.27
C GLY A 485 -0.11 -17.08 -25.75
N ALA A 486 -1.06 -17.27 -26.68
CA ALA A 486 -0.89 -16.82 -28.06
C ALA A 486 -0.89 -15.28 -28.14
N ASN A 487 -0.47 -14.70 -29.27
CA ASN A 487 -0.39 -13.24 -29.46
C ASN A 487 0.36 -12.54 -28.30
N ASN A 488 1.50 -13.10 -27.89
CA ASN A 488 2.33 -12.68 -26.75
C ASN A 488 1.72 -12.87 -25.34
N GLY A 489 0.46 -13.30 -25.22
CA GLY A 489 -0.24 -13.55 -23.96
C GLY A 489 -0.98 -12.32 -23.43
N LEU A 490 -1.24 -12.28 -22.12
CA LEU A 490 -1.91 -11.17 -21.44
C LEU A 490 -1.00 -10.43 -20.46
N PHE A 491 -1.39 -9.20 -20.17
CA PHE A 491 -0.66 -8.27 -19.31
C PHE A 491 -1.62 -7.52 -18.38
N PHE A 492 -1.09 -7.06 -17.25
CA PHE A 492 -1.74 -6.12 -16.34
C PHE A 492 -1.28 -4.69 -16.69
N GLY A 493 -2.22 -3.86 -17.10
CA GLY A 493 -2.02 -2.49 -17.59
C GLY A 493 -2.25 -1.39 -16.56
N GLY A 494 -2.18 -1.70 -15.26
CA GLY A 494 -2.27 -0.71 -14.19
C GLY A 494 -1.13 0.32 -14.26
N ALA A 495 -1.45 1.59 -13.99
CA ALA A 495 -0.53 2.71 -14.21
C ALA A 495 0.65 2.70 -13.22
N HIS A 496 0.42 2.31 -11.96
CA HIS A 496 1.48 2.17 -10.98
C HIS A 496 2.36 0.96 -11.30
N ALA A 497 1.77 -0.18 -11.65
CA ALA A 497 2.47 -1.41 -12.02
C ALA A 497 3.34 -1.22 -13.27
N VAL A 498 2.82 -0.57 -14.31
CA VAL A 498 3.57 -0.18 -15.51
C VAL A 498 4.73 0.76 -15.16
N ALA A 499 4.51 1.75 -14.29
CA ALA A 499 5.59 2.65 -13.85
C ALA A 499 6.68 1.91 -13.05
N ALA A 500 6.30 0.98 -12.17
CA ALA A 500 7.23 0.11 -11.44
C ALA A 500 8.01 -0.85 -12.36
N ASN A 501 7.41 -1.24 -13.48
CA ASN A 501 8.00 -2.08 -14.53
C ASN A 501 8.65 -1.26 -15.65
N ASN A 502 9.34 -0.16 -15.31
CA ASN A 502 10.09 0.70 -16.24
C ASN A 502 9.28 1.27 -17.43
N GLY A 503 7.96 1.46 -17.27
CA GLY A 503 7.05 1.91 -18.32
C GLY A 503 6.54 0.79 -19.24
N GLN A 504 6.75 -0.48 -18.90
CA GLN A 504 6.32 -1.63 -19.70
C GLN A 504 5.11 -2.34 -19.06
N LEU A 505 4.22 -2.89 -19.91
CA LEU A 505 3.09 -3.73 -19.46
C LEU A 505 3.59 -4.95 -18.66
N VAL A 506 2.89 -5.30 -17.58
CA VAL A 506 3.32 -6.35 -16.66
C VAL A 506 2.77 -7.70 -17.11
N ARG A 507 3.64 -8.61 -17.59
CA ARG A 507 3.21 -9.90 -18.16
C ARG A 507 2.58 -10.82 -17.11
N ILE A 508 1.38 -11.31 -17.41
CA ILE A 508 0.61 -12.26 -16.60
C ILE A 508 0.82 -13.68 -17.11
N TYR A 509 0.82 -14.64 -16.19
CA TYR A 509 1.03 -16.04 -16.50
C TYR A 509 -0.14 -16.62 -17.31
N THR A 510 0.14 -16.89 -18.59
CA THR A 510 -0.78 -17.41 -19.61
C THR A 510 -0.12 -18.60 -20.31
N PRO A 511 -0.06 -19.78 -19.66
CA PRO A 511 0.54 -20.98 -20.25
C PRO A 511 -0.32 -21.58 -21.36
N ASN A 512 0.26 -22.50 -22.12
CA ASN A 512 -0.43 -23.30 -23.12
C ASN A 512 -0.06 -24.79 -22.96
N PRO A 513 -0.99 -25.68 -22.58
CA PRO A 513 -2.39 -25.40 -22.20
C PRO A 513 -2.52 -24.56 -20.92
N LEU A 514 -3.74 -24.14 -20.59
CA LEU A 514 -4.01 -23.50 -19.30
C LEU A 514 -3.74 -24.47 -18.14
N GLU A 515 -3.05 -23.98 -17.13
CA GLU A 515 -2.87 -24.64 -15.84
C GLU A 515 -3.95 -24.12 -14.87
N PRO A 516 -4.87 -24.97 -14.38
CA PRO A 516 -5.90 -24.58 -13.42
C PRO A 516 -5.31 -24.04 -12.12
N GLY A 517 -5.92 -23.00 -11.55
CA GLY A 517 -5.41 -22.30 -10.36
C GLY A 517 -4.31 -21.28 -10.69
N SER A 518 -3.31 -21.67 -11.48
CA SER A 518 -2.14 -20.83 -11.79
C SER A 518 -2.37 -19.78 -12.90
N SER A 519 -3.18 -20.10 -13.91
CA SER A 519 -3.36 -19.22 -15.08
C SER A 519 -4.19 -17.97 -14.75
N LEU A 520 -3.82 -16.82 -15.32
CA LEU A 520 -4.52 -15.52 -15.19
C LEU A 520 -4.56 -14.91 -13.78
N THR A 521 -3.95 -15.59 -12.80
CA THR A 521 -3.90 -15.21 -11.38
C THR A 521 -2.48 -14.83 -10.92
N HIS A 522 -1.48 -14.96 -11.80
CA HIS A 522 -0.07 -14.90 -11.43
C HIS A 522 0.80 -14.04 -12.34
N LEU A 523 1.98 -13.66 -11.85
CA LEU A 523 3.04 -13.03 -12.64
C LEU A 523 3.78 -14.09 -13.49
N ASP A 524 4.21 -13.67 -14.69
CA ASP A 524 4.90 -14.55 -15.64
C ASP A 524 6.23 -15.15 -15.12
N LEU A 525 6.35 -16.48 -15.15
CA LEU A 525 7.54 -17.24 -14.72
C LEU A 525 8.84 -16.96 -15.51
N GLN A 526 8.78 -16.38 -16.70
CA GLN A 526 9.99 -16.07 -17.47
C GLN A 526 10.56 -14.72 -17.06
N THR A 527 9.67 -13.76 -16.76
CA THR A 527 9.99 -12.36 -16.45
C THR A 527 10.15 -12.11 -14.95
N PHE A 528 9.33 -12.75 -14.11
CA PHE A 528 9.14 -12.40 -12.70
C PHE A 528 9.35 -13.63 -11.78
N ARG A 529 10.56 -14.20 -11.83
CA ARG A 529 10.97 -15.31 -10.97
C ARG A 529 11.22 -14.85 -9.54
N HIS A 530 10.84 -15.70 -8.58
CA HIS A 530 11.08 -15.50 -7.14
C HIS A 530 10.48 -14.19 -6.61
N LEU A 531 9.27 -13.85 -7.07
CA LEU A 531 8.38 -12.89 -6.40
C LEU A 531 7.33 -13.65 -5.59
N MET A 532 6.48 -12.95 -4.85
CA MET A 532 5.41 -13.59 -4.06
C MET A 532 4.38 -14.25 -4.98
N MET A 533 3.95 -13.55 -6.05
CA MET A 533 2.95 -14.02 -7.02
C MET A 533 3.57 -14.76 -8.23
N SER A 534 4.71 -15.42 -8.04
CA SER A 534 5.18 -16.46 -8.96
C SER A 534 4.36 -17.76 -8.74
N PRO A 535 3.87 -18.44 -9.79
CA PRO A 535 3.03 -19.65 -9.65
C PRO A 535 3.82 -20.94 -9.28
N GLU A 536 5.15 -20.86 -9.18
CA GLU A 536 6.00 -21.96 -8.73
C GLU A 536 6.56 -21.65 -7.33
N LEU A 537 6.18 -22.45 -6.33
CA LEU A 537 6.85 -22.48 -5.02
C LEU A 537 7.80 -23.68 -4.94
N ALA A 538 9.07 -23.43 -4.62
CA ALA A 538 10.07 -24.46 -4.40
C ALA A 538 10.12 -24.88 -2.91
N PHE A 539 10.77 -26.02 -2.63
CA PHE A 539 11.18 -26.36 -1.26
C PHE A 539 12.30 -25.43 -0.77
N GLY A 540 12.41 -25.29 0.57
CA GLY A 540 13.31 -24.33 1.21
C GLY A 540 12.64 -22.97 1.47
N PRO A 541 13.40 -22.00 2.00
CA PRO A 541 12.86 -20.69 2.41
C PRO A 541 12.34 -19.90 1.20
N GLY A 542 11.09 -19.44 1.30
CA GLY A 542 10.42 -18.69 0.24
C GLY A 542 10.50 -17.17 0.42
N VAL A 543 9.75 -16.46 -0.43
CA VAL A 543 9.65 -15.00 -0.41
C VAL A 543 8.62 -14.58 0.64
N ARG A 544 9.05 -13.83 1.67
CA ARG A 544 8.18 -13.40 2.79
C ARG A 544 7.97 -11.88 2.85
N THR A 545 7.95 -11.22 1.68
CA THR A 545 7.75 -9.77 1.52
C THR A 545 7.23 -9.46 0.12
N LEU A 546 6.54 -8.33 -0.07
CA LEU A 546 6.06 -7.91 -1.40
C LEU A 546 7.11 -7.09 -2.16
N SER A 547 7.32 -7.40 -3.43
CA SER A 547 8.18 -6.59 -4.30
C SER A 547 7.56 -5.22 -4.61
N VAL A 548 8.38 -4.30 -5.12
CA VAL A 548 7.92 -2.97 -5.59
C VAL A 548 6.86 -3.10 -6.69
N LEU A 549 6.95 -4.14 -7.53
CA LEU A 549 6.00 -4.42 -8.60
C LEU A 549 4.64 -4.89 -8.06
N GLU A 550 4.64 -5.83 -7.11
CA GLU A 550 3.41 -6.34 -6.50
C GLU A 550 2.72 -5.26 -5.66
N LEU A 551 3.48 -4.48 -4.88
CA LEU A 551 2.96 -3.30 -4.19
C LEU A 551 2.36 -2.29 -5.16
N ALA A 552 2.93 -2.12 -6.36
CA ALA A 552 2.37 -1.24 -7.37
C ALA A 552 1.06 -1.78 -7.98
N ILE A 553 0.94 -3.09 -8.20
CA ILE A 553 -0.32 -3.74 -8.60
C ILE A 553 -1.40 -3.55 -7.52
N MET A 554 -1.06 -3.72 -6.24
CA MET A 554 -2.02 -3.45 -5.15
C MET A 554 -2.44 -1.97 -5.10
N ARG A 555 -1.58 -1.02 -5.48
CA ARG A 555 -1.98 0.41 -5.63
C ARG A 555 -2.95 0.63 -6.78
N ASP A 556 -2.77 -0.04 -7.92
CA ASP A 556 -3.73 0.04 -9.05
C ASP A 556 -5.09 -0.57 -8.69
N LEU A 557 -5.11 -1.64 -7.88
CA LEU A 557 -6.36 -2.16 -7.30
C LEU A 557 -7.03 -1.14 -6.34
N GLY A 558 -6.27 -0.23 -5.74
CA GLY A 558 -6.75 0.87 -4.90
C GLY A 558 -6.29 0.84 -3.44
N TYR A 559 -5.41 -0.10 -3.06
CA TYR A 559 -4.91 -0.20 -1.70
C TYR A 559 -3.86 0.87 -1.38
N THR A 560 -3.94 1.46 -0.18
CA THR A 560 -2.81 2.23 0.38
C THR A 560 -1.75 1.26 0.90
N VAL A 561 -0.73 0.98 0.08
CA VAL A 561 0.39 0.08 0.46
C VAL A 561 1.76 0.75 0.47
N VAL A 562 2.63 0.24 1.34
CA VAL A 562 4.01 0.70 1.58
C VAL A 562 4.98 -0.48 1.66
N PRO A 563 6.25 -0.32 1.25
CA PRO A 563 7.26 -1.37 1.38
C PRO A 563 7.67 -1.54 2.85
N VAL A 564 7.67 -2.79 3.33
CA VAL A 564 8.23 -3.13 4.64
C VAL A 564 9.75 -3.20 4.50
N MET A 565 10.45 -2.14 4.94
CA MET A 565 11.91 -2.17 5.00
C MET A 565 12.36 -2.83 6.30
N THR A 566 12.99 -4.00 6.18
CA THR A 566 13.86 -4.50 7.25
C THR A 566 15.02 -3.53 7.42
N LEU A 567 15.01 -2.77 8.51
CA LEU A 567 16.15 -1.97 8.94
C LEU A 567 17.36 -2.90 9.09
N ARG A 568 18.37 -2.72 8.23
CA ARG A 568 19.63 -3.47 8.34
C ARG A 568 20.36 -2.99 9.60
N SER A 569 20.49 -3.89 10.56
CA SER A 569 21.29 -3.76 11.79
C SER A 569 22.78 -3.65 11.51
#